data_AF-Q1J372-F1
#
_entry.id   AF-Q1J372-F1
#
_cell.length_a   1.000
_cell.length_b   1.000
_cell.length_c   1.000
_cell.angle_alpha   90.00
_cell.angle_beta   90.00
_cell.angle_gamma   90.00
#
_symmetry.space_group_name_H-M   'P 1'
#
loop_
_entity.id
_entity.type
_entity.pdbx_description
1 polymer ?
#
loop_
_entity_poly.entity_id
_entity_poly.type
_entity_poly.pdbx_seq_one_letter_code
_entity_poly.pdbx_strand_id
1 'polypeptide(L)'
;MTKTKQKDRNALQESPRPNVSGPVGSEDVLKSFDALMATADVDSQIHALAESGADEETLGRELTLALQLAQDRWGLGLLHLRHDAALARTPEGTPDVVLRADGAVVARLSDGPAAIARSYASMQALGAEGLSEWGVLPDGHRVTLKGGSGQLRVLVEDARDFETHWTAERGGVWSRTWRQGETLVVEVHRPASPATVLADAAWDVITSIKDRNFQRELMERSNSVGMLGALLGARHSGAGSALDRLPSAHFTVRSAVIRESGVSARSLERWKAMLREGMEQLEALQKTVTRELAEVLSHGLR
;
A
#
# COMPACT_ATOMS: atom_id res chain seq x y z
N MET A 1 -32.29 -42.57 48.60
CA MET A 1 -30.81 -42.62 48.50
C MET A 1 -30.49 -43.69 47.46
N THR A 2 -29.86 -43.47 46.31
CA THR A 2 -28.99 -42.38 45.83
C THR A 2 -28.94 -42.45 44.29
N LYS A 3 -28.94 -41.29 43.63
CA LYS A 3 -28.81 -41.08 42.17
C LYS A 3 -27.39 -41.37 41.68
N THR A 4 -27.20 -41.94 40.48
CA THR A 4 -26.02 -41.67 39.59
C THR A 4 -26.29 -42.19 38.17
N LYS A 5 -26.67 -41.32 37.21
CA LYS A 5 -25.87 -40.65 36.15
C LYS A 5 -25.64 -41.43 34.84
N GLN A 6 -26.52 -41.15 33.87
CA GLN A 6 -26.24 -40.57 32.54
C GLN A 6 -24.77 -40.42 32.09
N LYS A 7 -24.41 -41.14 31.00
CA LYS A 7 -23.27 -41.00 30.06
C LYS A 7 -23.49 -42.06 28.96
N ASP A 8 -23.30 -41.92 27.66
CA ASP A 8 -22.89 -40.84 26.76
C ASP A 8 -23.51 -41.21 25.39
N ARG A 9 -24.31 -40.31 24.81
CA ARG A 9 -24.70 -40.36 23.38
C ARG A 9 -23.65 -39.56 22.61
N ASN A 10 -22.67 -40.22 22.01
CA ASN A 10 -21.80 -39.60 21.01
C ASN A 10 -22.43 -39.77 19.63
N ALA A 11 -23.34 -38.85 19.29
CA ALA A 11 -23.62 -38.53 17.90
C ALA A 11 -22.52 -37.58 17.44
N LEU A 12 -21.65 -38.06 16.55
CA LEU A 12 -20.71 -37.20 15.82
C LEU A 12 -21.54 -36.26 14.95
N GLN A 13 -21.79 -35.07 15.49
CA GLN A 13 -22.30 -33.92 14.76
C GLN A 13 -21.14 -33.43 13.88
N GLU A 14 -21.14 -33.84 12.60
CA GLU A 14 -20.32 -33.21 11.58
C GLU A 14 -20.63 -31.71 11.59
N SER A 15 -19.66 -30.92 12.05
CA SER A 15 -19.74 -29.47 12.01
C SER A 15 -19.74 -29.04 10.54
N PRO A 16 -20.65 -28.15 10.11
CA PRO A 16 -20.65 -27.67 8.73
C PRO A 16 -19.34 -26.92 8.48
N ARG A 17 -18.57 -27.41 7.51
CA ARG A 17 -17.35 -26.76 7.04
C ARG A 17 -17.72 -25.36 6.54
N PRO A 18 -16.91 -24.32 6.82
CA PRO A 18 -17.14 -22.99 6.27
C PRO A 18 -17.13 -23.08 4.74
N ASN A 19 -18.15 -22.46 4.14
CA ASN A 19 -18.33 -22.35 2.70
C ASN A 19 -17.05 -21.76 2.09
N VAL A 20 -16.27 -22.59 1.41
CA VAL A 20 -15.14 -22.14 0.60
C VAL A 20 -15.73 -21.47 -0.63
N SER A 21 -15.43 -20.19 -0.79
CA SER A 21 -15.73 -19.37 -1.95
C SER A 21 -15.47 -20.15 -3.23
N GLY A 22 -16.42 -20.14 -4.17
CA GLY A 22 -16.26 -20.78 -5.47
C GLY A 22 -15.04 -20.25 -6.24
N PRO A 23 -14.63 -20.93 -7.33
CA PRO A 23 -13.47 -20.54 -8.12
C PRO A 23 -13.60 -19.09 -8.58
N VAL A 24 -12.66 -18.26 -8.16
CA VAL A 24 -12.53 -16.85 -8.58
C VAL A 24 -12.35 -16.85 -10.10
N GLY A 25 -13.29 -16.25 -10.81
CA GLY A 25 -13.18 -16.13 -12.27
C GLY A 25 -12.00 -15.25 -12.67
N SER A 26 -11.50 -15.38 -13.89
CA SER A 26 -10.44 -14.50 -14.42
C SER A 26 -10.75 -13.01 -14.25
N GLU A 27 -12.05 -12.67 -14.36
CA GLU A 27 -12.58 -11.32 -14.23
C GLU A 27 -12.46 -10.78 -12.79
N ASP A 28 -12.67 -11.63 -11.79
CA ASP A 28 -12.63 -11.25 -10.38
C ASP A 28 -11.20 -10.99 -9.88
N VAL A 29 -10.20 -11.71 -10.42
CA VAL A 29 -8.79 -11.50 -10.07
C VAL A 29 -8.28 -10.15 -10.57
N LEU A 30 -8.61 -9.76 -11.80
CA LEU A 30 -8.14 -8.49 -12.37
C LEU A 30 -8.79 -7.29 -11.67
N LYS A 31 -10.08 -7.37 -11.33
CA LYS A 31 -10.73 -6.37 -10.47
C LYS A 31 -10.07 -6.29 -9.08
N SER A 32 -9.64 -7.43 -8.53
CA SER A 32 -8.92 -7.46 -7.26
C SER A 32 -7.54 -6.81 -7.36
N PHE A 33 -6.86 -6.97 -8.51
CA PHE A 33 -5.62 -6.25 -8.80
C PHE A 33 -5.86 -4.74 -8.90
N ASP A 34 -6.87 -4.30 -9.66
CA ASP A 34 -7.23 -2.88 -9.76
C ASP A 34 -7.58 -2.29 -8.38
N ALA A 35 -8.31 -3.03 -7.54
CA ALA A 35 -8.61 -2.62 -6.16
C ALA A 35 -7.36 -2.54 -5.27
N LEU A 36 -6.37 -3.40 -5.48
CA LEU A 36 -5.08 -3.32 -4.79
C LEU A 36 -4.30 -2.07 -5.23
N MET A 37 -4.23 -1.79 -6.53
CA MET A 37 -3.56 -0.62 -7.10
C MET A 37 -4.20 0.70 -6.67
N ALA A 38 -5.53 0.73 -6.52
CA ALA A 38 -6.25 1.90 -6.03
C ALA A 38 -5.78 2.37 -4.64
N THR A 39 -5.24 1.49 -3.79
CA THR A 39 -4.66 1.88 -2.48
C THR A 39 -3.44 2.80 -2.59
N ALA A 40 -2.82 2.84 -3.78
CA ALA A 40 -1.75 3.73 -4.15
C ALA A 40 -2.21 4.87 -5.08
N ASP A 41 -3.53 5.08 -5.27
CA ASP A 41 -4.09 6.02 -6.25
C ASP A 41 -3.63 5.73 -7.70
N VAL A 42 -3.46 4.44 -8.02
CA VAL A 42 -3.08 3.98 -9.37
C VAL A 42 -4.33 3.43 -10.06
N ASP A 43 -4.78 4.15 -11.09
CA ASP A 43 -5.85 3.70 -11.98
C ASP A 43 -5.27 2.75 -13.03
N SER A 44 -5.19 1.46 -12.70
CA SER A 44 -4.51 0.46 -13.53
C SER A 44 -5.35 -0.06 -14.71
N GLN A 45 -6.68 0.06 -14.65
CA GLN A 45 -7.63 -0.34 -15.70
C GLN A 45 -7.37 -1.73 -16.33
N ILE A 46 -6.77 -2.67 -15.59
CA ILE A 46 -6.32 -3.95 -16.14
C ILE A 46 -7.51 -4.80 -16.52
N HIS A 47 -8.58 -4.77 -15.72
CA HIS A 47 -9.83 -5.45 -16.04
C HIS A 47 -10.41 -4.95 -17.37
N ALA A 48 -10.52 -3.64 -17.56
CA ALA A 48 -11.03 -3.04 -18.80
C ALA A 48 -10.13 -3.35 -20.01
N LEU A 49 -8.80 -3.35 -19.82
CA LEU A 49 -7.83 -3.71 -20.84
C LEU A 49 -8.00 -5.17 -21.29
N ALA A 50 -8.22 -6.09 -20.34
CA ALA A 50 -8.49 -7.50 -20.66
C ALA A 50 -9.82 -7.67 -21.42
N GLU A 51 -10.87 -6.94 -21.05
CA GLU A 51 -12.15 -6.95 -21.77
C GLU A 51 -12.03 -6.44 -23.21
N SER A 52 -11.10 -5.52 -23.48
CA SER A 52 -10.81 -5.02 -24.83
C SER A 52 -10.08 -6.04 -25.73
N GLY A 53 -9.68 -7.20 -25.20
CA GLY A 53 -8.98 -8.25 -25.95
C GLY A 53 -7.47 -8.06 -26.06
N ALA A 54 -6.85 -7.34 -25.12
CA ALA A 54 -5.40 -7.21 -25.05
C ALA A 54 -4.71 -8.58 -24.89
N ASP A 55 -3.54 -8.75 -25.49
CA ASP A 55 -2.74 -9.96 -25.37
C ASP A 55 -2.04 -10.08 -24.00
N GLU A 56 -1.55 -11.28 -23.67
CA GLU A 56 -0.89 -11.57 -22.38
C GLU A 56 0.38 -10.75 -22.17
N GLU A 57 1.11 -10.41 -23.24
CA GLU A 57 2.32 -9.58 -23.17
C GLU A 57 1.96 -8.15 -22.76
N THR A 58 0.93 -7.57 -23.38
CA THR A 58 0.41 -6.25 -23.06
C THR A 58 -0.12 -6.20 -21.62
N LEU A 59 -0.92 -7.20 -21.22
CA LEU A 59 -1.42 -7.30 -19.85
C LEU A 59 -0.28 -7.43 -18.83
N GLY A 60 0.73 -8.29 -19.10
CA GLY A 60 1.89 -8.44 -18.22
C GLY A 60 2.71 -7.15 -18.07
N ARG A 61 2.87 -6.39 -19.16
CA ARG A 61 3.53 -5.09 -19.14
C ARG A 61 2.77 -4.08 -18.28
N GLU A 62 1.47 -3.93 -18.48
CA GLU A 62 0.66 -2.96 -17.72
C GLU A 62 0.51 -3.36 -16.25
N LEU A 63 0.36 -4.65 -15.94
CA LEU A 63 0.41 -5.19 -14.57
C LEU A 63 1.72 -4.77 -13.86
N THR A 64 2.85 -4.94 -14.56
CA THR A 64 4.17 -4.60 -14.01
C THR A 64 4.33 -3.10 -13.79
N LEU A 65 3.91 -2.27 -14.74
CA LEU A 65 3.97 -0.80 -14.62
C LEU A 65 3.12 -0.30 -13.45
N ALA A 66 1.88 -0.82 -13.32
CA ALA A 66 1.01 -0.48 -12.21
C ALA A 66 1.61 -0.89 -10.86
N LEU A 67 2.14 -2.12 -10.75
CA LEU A 67 2.79 -2.60 -9.53
C LEU A 67 3.99 -1.74 -9.14
N GLN A 68 4.86 -1.39 -10.09
CA GLN A 68 6.04 -0.58 -9.83
C GLN A 68 5.66 0.82 -9.31
N LEU A 69 4.65 1.45 -9.92
CA LEU A 69 4.14 2.73 -9.44
C LEU A 69 3.48 2.62 -8.06
N ALA A 70 2.78 1.52 -7.77
CA ALA A 70 2.24 1.25 -6.45
C ALA A 70 3.35 1.08 -5.40
N GLN A 71 4.43 0.37 -5.73
CA GLN A 71 5.60 0.20 -4.84
C GLN A 71 6.27 1.53 -4.50
N ASP A 72 6.39 2.43 -5.48
CA ASP A 72 6.89 3.79 -5.26
C ASP A 72 6.05 4.56 -4.25
N ARG A 73 4.72 4.37 -4.27
CA ARG A 73 3.78 5.14 -3.45
C ARG A 73 3.51 4.52 -2.09
N TRP A 74 3.48 3.19 -2.00
CA TRP A 74 3.36 2.48 -0.74
C TRP A 74 4.56 2.73 0.18
N GLY A 75 5.73 3.06 -0.37
CA GLY A 75 6.90 3.45 0.42
C GLY A 75 7.38 2.32 1.34
N LEU A 76 7.37 1.08 0.83
CA LEU A 76 7.72 -0.13 1.58
C LEU A 76 9.24 -0.29 1.81
N GLY A 77 10.07 0.56 1.22
CA GLY A 77 11.53 0.44 1.31
C GLY A 77 12.15 -0.63 0.40
N LEU A 78 11.41 -1.08 -0.61
CA LEU A 78 11.77 -2.21 -1.47
C LEU A 78 12.21 -1.79 -2.88
N LEU A 79 12.65 -0.54 -3.05
CA LEU A 79 13.08 0.01 -4.34
C LEU A 79 14.38 -0.63 -4.87
N HIS A 80 15.11 -1.35 -4.03
CA HIS A 80 16.30 -2.13 -4.42
C HIS A 80 15.96 -3.46 -5.10
N LEU A 81 14.70 -3.91 -5.01
CA LEU A 81 14.21 -5.13 -5.66
C LEU A 81 13.56 -4.79 -7.00
N ARG A 82 13.68 -5.69 -7.97
CA ARG A 82 12.93 -5.60 -9.23
C ARG A 82 11.56 -6.22 -9.06
N HIS A 83 10.52 -5.37 -9.05
CA HIS A 83 9.12 -5.82 -8.98
C HIS A 83 8.54 -6.05 -10.38
N ASP A 84 7.89 -7.20 -10.55
CA ASP A 84 7.12 -7.53 -11.75
C ASP A 84 5.84 -8.29 -11.40
N ALA A 85 4.85 -8.24 -12.30
CA ALA A 85 3.59 -8.94 -12.15
C ALA A 85 3.23 -9.64 -13.47
N ALA A 86 2.66 -10.85 -13.35
CA ALA A 86 2.29 -11.64 -14.51
C ALA A 86 1.00 -12.42 -14.26
N LEU A 87 0.26 -12.66 -15.33
CA LEU A 87 -0.81 -13.65 -15.33
C LEU A 87 -0.21 -15.04 -15.09
N ALA A 88 -0.87 -15.81 -14.24
CA ALA A 88 -0.50 -17.18 -13.95
C ALA A 88 -1.76 -18.04 -13.80
N ARG A 89 -1.54 -19.34 -13.60
CA ARG A 89 -2.58 -20.24 -13.12
C ARG A 89 -2.27 -20.69 -11.70
N THR A 90 -3.30 -20.90 -10.92
CA THR A 90 -3.23 -21.62 -9.64
C THR A 90 -2.90 -23.10 -9.89
N PRO A 91 -2.50 -23.86 -8.86
CA PRO A 91 -2.38 -25.33 -8.97
C PRO A 91 -3.65 -26.01 -9.49
N GLU A 92 -4.81 -25.41 -9.21
CA GLU A 92 -6.13 -25.87 -9.65
C GLU A 92 -6.48 -25.42 -11.09
N GLY A 93 -5.58 -24.69 -11.75
CA GLY A 93 -5.73 -24.24 -13.14
C GLY A 93 -6.56 -22.97 -13.33
N THR A 94 -7.00 -22.32 -12.24
CA THR A 94 -7.75 -21.05 -12.29
C THR A 94 -6.81 -19.88 -12.60
N PRO A 95 -7.25 -18.87 -13.38
CA PRO A 95 -6.46 -17.66 -13.61
C PRO A 95 -6.15 -16.93 -12.29
N ASP A 96 -4.96 -16.34 -12.22
CA ASP A 96 -4.44 -15.62 -11.05
C ASP A 96 -3.39 -14.59 -11.49
N VAL A 97 -3.01 -13.68 -10.61
CA VAL A 97 -1.89 -12.75 -10.81
C VAL A 97 -0.81 -13.05 -9.79
N VAL A 98 0.39 -13.36 -10.25
CA VAL A 98 1.57 -13.52 -9.40
C VAL A 98 2.31 -12.20 -9.29
N LEU A 99 2.66 -11.82 -8.05
CA LEU A 99 3.54 -10.70 -7.74
C LEU A 99 4.94 -11.25 -7.48
N ARG A 100 5.94 -10.64 -8.11
CA ARG A 100 7.33 -11.11 -8.03
C ARG A 100 8.28 -10.00 -7.60
N ALA A 101 9.32 -10.41 -6.89
CA ALA A 101 10.49 -9.60 -6.59
C ALA A 101 11.74 -10.38 -7.02
N ASP A 102 12.59 -9.76 -7.83
CA ASP A 102 13.79 -10.36 -8.44
C ASP A 102 13.51 -11.69 -9.17
N GLY A 103 12.32 -11.81 -9.77
CA GLY A 103 11.85 -12.99 -10.48
C GLY A 103 11.33 -14.13 -9.60
N ALA A 104 11.42 -14.03 -8.28
CA ALA A 104 10.81 -14.98 -7.35
C ALA A 104 9.36 -14.59 -7.04
N VAL A 105 8.46 -15.57 -6.91
CA VAL A 105 7.06 -15.32 -6.52
C VAL A 105 7.02 -14.93 -5.04
N VAL A 106 6.53 -13.71 -4.77
CA VAL A 106 6.36 -13.15 -3.43
C VAL A 106 4.96 -13.44 -2.89
N ALA A 107 3.94 -13.30 -3.75
CA ALA A 107 2.56 -13.51 -3.39
C ALA A 107 1.70 -13.77 -4.64
N ARG A 108 0.50 -14.30 -4.42
CA ARG A 108 -0.58 -14.39 -5.40
C ARG A 108 -1.72 -13.48 -5.02
N LEU A 109 -2.42 -12.93 -6.00
CA LEU A 109 -3.61 -12.11 -5.74
C LEU A 109 -4.70 -12.91 -5.03
N SER A 110 -4.83 -14.20 -5.36
CA SER A 110 -5.75 -15.11 -4.68
C SER A 110 -5.49 -15.30 -3.18
N ASP A 111 -4.28 -14.99 -2.68
CA ASP A 111 -3.95 -15.12 -1.25
C ASP A 111 -4.63 -14.02 -0.39
N GLY A 112 -5.12 -12.96 -1.04
CA GLY A 112 -5.78 -11.83 -0.42
C GLY A 112 -4.80 -10.77 0.13
N PRO A 113 -5.28 -9.53 0.35
CA PRO A 113 -4.42 -8.38 0.62
C PRO A 113 -3.61 -8.50 1.91
N ALA A 114 -4.18 -9.10 2.96
CA ALA A 114 -3.47 -9.33 4.22
C ALA A 114 -2.25 -10.25 4.05
N ALA A 115 -2.36 -11.28 3.20
CA ALA A 115 -1.25 -12.20 2.92
C ALA A 115 -0.17 -11.52 2.09
N ILE A 116 -0.57 -10.77 1.06
CA ILE A 116 0.35 -9.99 0.22
C ILE A 116 1.13 -8.99 1.09
N ALA A 117 0.46 -8.26 1.98
CA ALA A 117 1.11 -7.31 2.88
C ALA A 117 2.12 -8.00 3.80
N ARG A 118 1.80 -9.17 4.35
CA ARG A 118 2.74 -9.96 5.17
C ARG A 118 3.97 -10.42 4.37
N SER A 119 3.79 -10.87 3.13
CA SER A 119 4.90 -11.25 2.26
C SER A 119 5.85 -10.07 2.03
N TYR A 120 5.33 -8.88 1.70
CA TYR A 120 6.16 -7.69 1.54
C TYR A 120 6.80 -7.23 2.86
N ALA A 121 6.06 -7.26 3.98
CA ALA A 121 6.57 -6.90 5.29
C ALA A 121 7.80 -7.73 5.69
N SER A 122 7.85 -9.02 5.30
CA SER A 122 8.99 -9.90 5.58
C SER A 122 10.29 -9.49 4.88
N MET A 123 10.20 -8.67 3.83
CA MET A 123 11.34 -8.15 3.07
C MET A 123 11.77 -6.74 3.54
N GLN A 124 11.00 -6.10 4.41
CA GLN A 124 11.30 -4.75 4.90
C GLN A 124 12.37 -4.77 6.00
N ALA A 125 13.12 -3.68 6.07
CA ALA A 125 13.94 -3.33 7.23
C ALA A 125 13.65 -1.88 7.58
N LEU A 126 12.78 -1.66 8.58
CA LEU A 126 12.40 -0.33 9.04
C LEU A 126 13.13 0.02 10.32
N GLY A 127 13.77 1.20 10.36
CA GLY A 127 14.41 1.74 11.54
C GLY A 127 13.41 2.36 12.53
N ALA A 128 13.92 2.92 13.63
CA ALA A 128 13.09 3.47 14.72
C ALA A 128 12.09 4.57 14.27
N GLU A 129 12.46 5.37 13.27
CA GLU A 129 11.62 6.43 12.70
C GLU A 129 10.63 5.93 11.62
N GLY A 130 10.53 4.61 11.42
CA GLY A 130 9.68 4.01 10.40
C GLY A 130 10.20 4.18 8.97
N LEU A 131 11.48 4.54 8.82
CA LEU A 131 12.17 4.72 7.55
C LEU A 131 12.90 3.44 7.14
N SER A 132 12.95 3.17 5.84
CA SER A 132 13.71 2.04 5.31
C SER A 132 15.20 2.19 5.58
N GLU A 133 15.83 1.16 6.13
CA GLU A 133 17.27 1.07 6.34
C GLU A 133 18.01 0.62 5.06
N TRP A 134 17.32 -0.09 4.17
CA TRP A 134 17.84 -0.49 2.86
C TRP A 134 18.26 0.71 2.02
N GLY A 135 19.44 0.58 1.38
CA GLY A 135 19.79 1.40 0.23
C GLY A 135 18.92 1.04 -0.98
N VAL A 136 18.83 1.95 -1.95
CA VAL A 136 18.20 1.66 -3.25
C VAL A 136 19.23 1.08 -4.21
N LEU A 137 20.44 1.65 -4.21
CA LEU A 137 21.56 1.13 -4.98
C LEU A 137 22.17 -0.10 -4.27
N PRO A 138 22.94 -0.93 -4.98
CA PRO A 138 23.72 -2.00 -4.36
C PRO A 138 24.59 -1.50 -3.21
N ASP A 139 24.93 -2.39 -2.28
CA ASP A 139 25.70 -2.05 -1.07
C ASP A 139 26.92 -1.18 -1.37
N GLY A 140 26.96 -0.02 -0.70
CA GLY A 140 27.97 1.00 -0.95
C GLY A 140 27.85 2.19 0.01
N HIS A 141 28.67 3.21 -0.23
CA HIS A 141 28.61 4.44 0.57
C HIS A 141 27.36 5.24 0.25
N ARG A 142 26.55 5.51 1.27
CA ARG A 142 25.45 6.48 1.21
C ARG A 142 25.88 7.80 1.85
N VAL A 143 25.57 8.90 1.19
CA VAL A 143 26.00 10.23 1.60
C VAL A 143 25.11 10.75 2.72
N THR A 144 25.69 11.04 3.89
CA THR A 144 25.04 11.83 4.93
C THR A 144 25.16 13.31 4.57
N LEU A 145 24.05 13.91 4.12
CA LEU A 145 24.02 15.33 3.79
C LEU A 145 24.21 16.19 5.05
N LYS A 146 25.13 17.14 4.97
CA LYS A 146 25.32 18.21 5.96
C LYS A 146 24.47 19.42 5.55
N GLY A 147 24.26 20.34 6.48
CA GLY A 147 23.49 21.56 6.21
C GLY A 147 23.97 22.32 4.96
N GLY A 148 23.03 22.78 4.14
CA GLY A 148 23.27 23.49 2.88
C GLY A 148 23.09 22.60 1.63
N SER A 149 23.26 23.18 0.44
CA SER A 149 23.05 22.50 -0.85
C SER A 149 24.34 22.22 -1.63
N GLY A 150 25.51 22.58 -1.10
CA GLY A 150 26.79 22.46 -1.80
C GLY A 150 27.19 21.01 -2.10
N GLN A 151 27.04 20.10 -1.14
CA GLN A 151 27.33 18.68 -1.36
C GLN A 151 26.41 18.10 -2.44
N LEU A 152 25.12 18.40 -2.37
CA LEU A 152 24.15 17.90 -3.31
C LEU A 152 24.32 18.47 -4.70
N ARG A 153 24.76 19.73 -4.84
CA ARG A 153 25.12 20.32 -6.12
C ARG A 153 26.16 19.46 -6.85
N VAL A 154 27.25 19.14 -6.17
CA VAL A 154 28.34 18.33 -6.76
C VAL A 154 27.85 16.92 -7.11
N LEU A 155 27.03 16.31 -6.25
CA LEU A 155 26.44 14.99 -6.55
C LEU A 155 25.54 15.03 -7.79
N VAL A 156 24.68 16.04 -7.90
CA VAL A 156 23.75 16.17 -9.03
C VAL A 156 24.50 16.57 -10.31
N GLU A 157 25.35 17.57 -10.29
CA GLU A 157 25.99 18.09 -11.51
C GLU A 157 27.11 17.15 -12.00
N ASP A 158 27.99 16.71 -11.09
CA ASP A 158 29.28 16.13 -11.46
C ASP A 158 29.40 14.62 -11.20
N ALA A 159 28.65 14.06 -10.24
CA ALA A 159 28.80 12.64 -9.91
C ALA A 159 28.13 11.72 -10.96
N ARG A 160 28.55 10.45 -10.96
CA ARG A 160 27.83 9.36 -11.63
C ARG A 160 26.71 8.88 -10.70
N ASP A 161 26.69 7.60 -10.36
CA ASP A 161 25.75 7.04 -9.41
C ASP A 161 26.11 7.47 -7.99
N PHE A 162 25.10 7.81 -7.20
CA PHE A 162 25.21 8.12 -5.79
C PHE A 162 23.87 7.87 -5.11
N GLU A 163 23.89 7.72 -3.80
CA GLU A 163 22.68 7.67 -2.97
C GLU A 163 22.92 8.46 -1.68
N THR A 164 21.90 9.18 -1.21
CA THR A 164 21.93 9.88 0.08
C THR A 164 21.20 9.06 1.14
N HIS A 165 21.60 9.23 2.40
CA HIS A 165 20.75 8.87 3.52
C HIS A 165 19.49 9.76 3.54
N TRP A 166 18.50 9.34 4.35
CA TRP A 166 17.32 10.15 4.65
C TRP A 166 17.71 11.50 5.28
N THR A 167 17.07 12.56 4.80
CA THR A 167 17.20 13.92 5.32
C THR A 167 15.82 14.40 5.78
N ALA A 168 15.76 14.95 6.98
CA ALA A 168 14.51 15.48 7.52
C ALA A 168 14.13 16.79 6.81
N GLU A 169 12.88 16.87 6.39
CA GLU A 169 12.25 18.04 5.79
C GLU A 169 11.20 18.63 6.75
N ARG A 170 10.55 19.72 6.34
CA ARG A 170 9.47 20.32 7.14
C ARG A 170 8.23 19.42 7.17
N GLY A 171 7.49 19.45 8.27
CA GLY A 171 6.19 18.78 8.39
C GLY A 171 6.27 17.25 8.54
N GLY A 172 7.32 16.73 9.19
CA GLY A 172 7.48 15.29 9.42
C GLY A 172 7.77 14.47 8.15
N VAL A 173 8.19 15.15 7.09
CA VAL A 173 8.56 14.55 5.80
C VAL A 173 10.05 14.25 5.80
N TRP A 174 10.44 13.20 5.11
CA TRP A 174 11.82 12.82 4.86
C TRP A 174 12.06 12.76 3.36
N SER A 175 13.27 13.11 2.94
CA SER A 175 13.68 12.99 1.55
C SER A 175 14.97 12.19 1.43
N ARG A 176 15.14 11.48 0.32
CA ARG A 176 16.43 10.95 -0.12
C ARG A 176 16.54 11.04 -1.63
N THR A 177 17.77 11.06 -2.13
CA THR A 177 18.05 11.24 -3.55
C THR A 177 19.09 10.24 -3.99
N TRP A 178 18.91 9.67 -5.18
CA TRP A 178 19.92 8.82 -5.80
C TRP A 178 19.96 9.01 -7.31
N ARG A 179 21.05 8.58 -7.93
CA ARG A 179 21.17 8.43 -9.37
C ARG A 179 21.59 7.01 -9.70
N GLN A 180 20.97 6.45 -10.73
CA GLN A 180 21.39 5.19 -11.36
C GLN A 180 21.49 5.41 -12.87
N GLY A 181 22.71 5.31 -13.41
CA GLY A 181 22.97 5.66 -14.81
C GLY A 181 22.64 7.12 -15.09
N GLU A 182 21.68 7.36 -15.98
CA GLU A 182 21.27 8.71 -16.40
C GLU A 182 20.00 9.22 -15.70
N THR A 183 19.44 8.45 -14.77
CA THR A 183 18.19 8.79 -14.08
C THR A 183 18.47 9.28 -12.67
N LEU A 184 18.17 10.56 -12.40
CA LEU A 184 18.11 11.13 -11.06
C LEU A 184 16.74 10.86 -10.44
N VAL A 185 16.71 10.49 -9.17
CA VAL A 185 15.48 10.15 -8.45
C VAL A 185 15.45 10.85 -7.11
N VAL A 186 14.28 11.39 -6.76
CA VAL A 186 13.99 11.95 -5.44
C VAL A 186 12.80 11.19 -4.86
N GLU A 187 12.98 10.57 -3.71
CA GLU A 187 11.89 10.02 -2.91
C GLU A 187 11.57 10.98 -1.77
N VAL A 188 10.27 11.27 -1.62
CA VAL A 188 9.70 12.01 -0.49
C VAL A 188 8.81 11.06 0.28
N HIS A 189 9.02 10.94 1.59
CA HIS A 189 8.35 9.97 2.45
C HIS A 189 7.76 10.64 3.69
N ARG A 190 6.55 10.23 4.09
CA ARG A 190 5.97 10.53 5.39
C ARG A 190 5.50 9.21 6.01
N PRO A 191 6.11 8.76 7.11
CA PRO A 191 5.68 7.53 7.78
C PRO A 191 4.20 7.59 8.14
N ALA A 192 3.43 6.61 7.67
CA ALA A 192 2.01 6.44 7.98
C ALA A 192 1.71 4.94 7.99
N SER A 193 0.80 4.51 8.86
CA SER A 193 0.30 3.13 8.87
C SER A 193 -1.11 3.07 8.26
N PRO A 194 -1.52 1.95 7.65
CA PRO A 194 -2.91 1.78 7.23
C PRO A 194 -3.90 2.01 8.38
N ALA A 195 -3.55 1.59 9.60
CA ALA A 195 -4.36 1.79 10.80
C ALA A 195 -4.55 3.28 11.15
N THR A 196 -3.50 4.10 11.04
CA THR A 196 -3.61 5.56 11.28
C THR A 196 -4.46 6.22 10.22
N VAL A 197 -4.30 5.85 8.94
CA VAL A 197 -5.11 6.42 7.84
C VAL A 197 -6.58 6.01 7.96
N LEU A 198 -6.87 4.77 8.38
CA LEU A 198 -8.23 4.32 8.70
C LEU A 198 -8.83 5.11 9.87
N ALA A 199 -8.04 5.45 10.89
CA ALA A 199 -8.51 6.24 12.02
C ALA A 199 -8.83 7.69 11.60
N ASP A 200 -8.00 8.30 10.76
CA ASP A 200 -8.23 9.63 10.19
C ASP A 200 -9.48 9.66 9.30
N ALA A 201 -9.63 8.66 8.42
CA ALA A 201 -10.83 8.52 7.59
C ALA A 201 -12.10 8.30 8.46
N ALA A 202 -12.01 7.49 9.53
CA ALA A 202 -13.13 7.29 10.44
C ALA A 202 -13.51 8.58 11.18
N TRP A 203 -12.53 9.41 11.55
CA TRP A 203 -12.77 10.73 12.11
C TRP A 203 -13.52 11.66 11.13
N ASP A 204 -13.12 11.70 9.87
CA ASP A 204 -13.80 12.49 8.83
C ASP A 204 -15.25 12.05 8.65
N VAL A 205 -15.50 10.73 8.65
CA VAL A 205 -16.86 10.19 8.61
C VAL A 205 -17.67 10.66 9.81
N ILE A 206 -17.17 10.45 11.04
CA ILE A 206 -17.88 10.83 12.27
C ILE A 206 -18.14 12.33 12.33
N THR A 207 -17.18 13.15 11.91
CA THR A 207 -17.33 14.61 11.95
C THR A 207 -18.31 15.15 10.91
N SER A 208 -18.51 14.44 9.80
CA SER A 208 -19.47 14.78 8.75
C SER A 208 -20.94 14.42 9.06
N ILE A 209 -21.20 13.66 10.12
CA ILE A 209 -22.56 13.23 10.51
C ILE A 209 -23.43 14.45 10.89
N LYS A 210 -24.58 14.58 10.22
CA LYS A 210 -25.53 15.68 10.47
C LYS A 210 -26.27 15.56 11.81
N ASP A 211 -26.56 14.34 12.26
CA ASP A 211 -27.18 14.10 13.56
C ASP A 211 -26.16 14.28 14.70
N ARG A 212 -26.31 15.38 15.44
CA ARG A 212 -25.42 15.74 16.55
C ARG A 212 -25.47 14.77 17.73
N ASN A 213 -26.62 14.13 17.97
CA ASN A 213 -26.74 13.16 19.07
C ASN A 213 -25.97 11.89 18.72
N PHE A 214 -26.19 11.37 17.52
CA PHE A 214 -25.49 10.19 17.03
C PHE A 214 -23.97 10.44 16.90
N GLN A 215 -23.58 11.60 16.39
CA GLN A 215 -22.18 12.02 16.35
C GLN A 215 -21.53 12.02 17.74
N ARG A 216 -22.16 12.65 18.74
CA ARG A 216 -21.63 12.71 20.10
C ARG A 216 -21.50 11.32 20.72
N GLU A 217 -22.48 10.45 20.49
CA GLU A 217 -22.44 9.07 20.97
C GLU A 217 -21.25 8.30 20.38
N LEU A 218 -20.97 8.45 19.08
CA LEU A 218 -19.79 7.82 18.46
C LEU A 218 -18.48 8.39 19.02
N MET A 219 -18.40 9.70 19.26
CA MET A 219 -17.24 10.33 19.89
C MET A 219 -17.05 9.88 21.35
N GLU A 220 -18.12 9.61 22.09
CA GLU A 220 -18.03 9.06 23.44
C GLU A 220 -17.52 7.62 23.42
N ARG A 221 -18.05 6.78 22.51
CA ARG A 221 -17.61 5.39 22.33
C ARG A 221 -16.16 5.29 21.85
N SER A 222 -15.69 6.21 21.01
CA SER A 222 -14.33 6.17 20.47
C SER A 222 -13.25 6.30 21.54
N ASN A 223 -13.57 6.85 22.71
CA ASN A 223 -12.66 6.86 23.87
C ASN A 223 -12.35 5.46 24.40
N SER A 224 -13.23 4.48 24.18
CA SER A 224 -13.07 3.10 24.66
C SER A 224 -12.51 2.14 23.61
N VAL A 225 -12.93 2.31 22.35
CA VAL A 225 -12.64 1.35 21.26
C VAL A 225 -11.89 1.96 20.07
N GLY A 226 -11.51 3.24 20.16
CA GLY A 226 -10.94 4.01 19.05
C GLY A 226 -11.99 4.48 18.02
N MET A 227 -11.59 5.43 17.15
CA MET A 227 -12.48 6.02 16.14
C MET A 227 -13.03 4.97 15.17
N LEU A 228 -12.16 4.13 14.63
CA LEU A 228 -12.54 3.06 13.71
C LEU A 228 -13.47 2.04 14.39
N GLY A 229 -13.16 1.62 15.62
CA GLY A 229 -13.98 0.67 16.36
C GLY A 229 -15.38 1.22 16.66
N ALA A 230 -15.50 2.49 17.02
CA ALA A 230 -16.78 3.14 17.26
C ALA A 230 -17.63 3.20 15.98
N LEU A 231 -17.02 3.55 14.85
CA LEU A 231 -17.70 3.61 13.56
C LEU A 231 -18.16 2.21 13.10
N LEU A 232 -17.28 1.20 13.16
CA LEU A 232 -17.60 -0.17 12.78
C LEU A 232 -18.68 -0.79 13.69
N GLY A 233 -18.65 -0.50 14.99
CA GLY A 233 -19.66 -0.96 15.94
C GLY A 233 -21.06 -0.37 15.71
N ALA A 234 -21.16 0.73 14.96
CA ALA A 234 -22.43 1.29 14.51
C ALA A 234 -22.90 0.75 13.15
N ARG A 235 -22.12 -0.13 12.52
CA ARG A 235 -22.48 -0.87 11.29
C ARG A 235 -23.01 -2.26 11.64
N HIS A 236 -23.28 -3.06 10.61
CA HIS A 236 -23.68 -4.47 10.80
C HIS A 236 -22.51 -5.29 11.38
N SER A 237 -22.83 -6.40 12.05
CA SER A 237 -21.87 -7.26 12.78
C SER A 237 -20.73 -7.86 11.95
N GLY A 238 -20.79 -7.73 10.61
CA GLY A 238 -19.76 -8.22 9.67
C GLY A 238 -18.79 -7.14 9.17
N ALA A 239 -19.00 -5.87 9.49
CA ALA A 239 -18.26 -4.76 8.88
C ALA A 239 -16.74 -4.82 9.13
N GLY A 240 -16.31 -5.26 10.31
CA GLY A 240 -14.90 -5.46 10.61
C GLY A 240 -14.25 -6.56 9.76
N SER A 241 -14.96 -7.68 9.57
CA SER A 241 -14.48 -8.76 8.69
C SER A 241 -14.49 -8.37 7.22
N ALA A 242 -15.44 -7.52 6.79
CA ALA A 242 -15.45 -6.98 5.44
C ALA A 242 -14.26 -6.04 5.22
N LEU A 243 -13.97 -5.16 6.19
CA LEU A 243 -12.83 -4.24 6.14
C LEU A 243 -11.50 -4.99 6.06
N ASP A 244 -11.31 -6.06 6.83
CA ASP A 244 -10.06 -6.85 6.81
C ASP A 244 -9.77 -7.50 5.44
N ARG A 245 -10.81 -7.73 4.63
CA ARG A 245 -10.68 -8.23 3.26
C ARG A 245 -10.34 -7.14 2.25
N LEU A 246 -10.44 -5.86 2.61
CA LEU A 246 -10.13 -4.76 1.72
C LEU A 246 -8.62 -4.49 1.66
N PRO A 247 -8.06 -4.23 0.47
CA PRO A 247 -6.67 -3.83 0.33
C PRO A 247 -6.28 -2.61 1.18
N SER A 248 -7.17 -1.61 1.31
CA SER A 248 -6.93 -0.38 2.06
C SER A 248 -6.77 -0.59 3.57
N ALA A 249 -7.08 -1.78 4.10
CA ALA A 249 -6.76 -2.12 5.49
C ALA A 249 -5.28 -2.47 5.70
N HIS A 250 -4.55 -2.78 4.64
CA HIS A 250 -3.18 -3.30 4.69
C HIS A 250 -2.17 -2.43 3.93
N PHE A 251 -2.64 -1.60 2.99
CA PHE A 251 -1.81 -0.73 2.17
C PHE A 251 -2.29 0.71 2.23
N THR A 252 -1.34 1.65 2.18
CA THR A 252 -1.62 3.09 2.10
C THR A 252 -0.44 3.83 1.47
N VAL A 253 -0.67 5.06 1.03
CA VAL A 253 0.38 5.92 0.45
C VAL A 253 1.25 6.52 1.53
N ARG A 254 2.57 6.35 1.40
CA ARG A 254 3.59 6.87 2.31
C ARG A 254 4.71 7.60 1.60
N SER A 255 4.94 7.30 0.31
CA SER A 255 6.01 7.88 -0.49
C SER A 255 5.48 8.50 -1.78
N ALA A 256 6.27 9.39 -2.36
CA ALA A 256 6.19 9.81 -3.75
C ALA A 256 7.61 9.81 -4.34
N VAL A 257 7.77 9.23 -5.53
CA VAL A 257 9.08 9.07 -6.19
C VAL A 257 9.06 9.80 -7.52
N ILE A 258 9.89 10.84 -7.65
CA ILE A 258 10.03 11.62 -8.88
C ILE A 258 11.32 11.21 -9.58
N ARG A 259 11.22 10.88 -10.86
CA ARG A 259 12.34 10.45 -11.70
C ARG A 259 12.55 11.45 -12.83
N GLU A 260 13.81 11.78 -13.10
CA GLU A 260 14.22 12.64 -14.20
C GLU A 260 15.38 11.98 -14.93
N SER A 261 15.35 11.98 -16.26
CA SER A 261 16.43 11.42 -17.09
C SER A 261 16.93 12.43 -18.11
N GLY A 262 18.17 12.26 -18.57
CA GLY A 262 18.78 13.14 -19.57
C GLY A 262 19.46 14.36 -18.95
N VAL A 263 19.63 15.43 -19.73
CA VAL A 263 20.47 16.59 -19.33
C VAL A 263 19.93 17.30 -18.09
N SER A 264 18.61 17.42 -17.97
CA SER A 264 17.91 17.99 -16.81
C SER A 264 18.16 17.23 -15.52
N ALA A 265 18.45 15.92 -15.59
CA ALA A 265 18.78 15.10 -14.43
C ALA A 265 20.10 15.52 -13.75
N ARG A 266 20.92 16.36 -14.40
CA ARG A 266 22.16 16.95 -13.84
C ARG A 266 21.99 18.42 -13.42
N SER A 267 20.76 18.92 -13.30
CA SER A 267 20.48 20.29 -12.86
C SER A 267 20.02 20.33 -11.40
N LEU A 268 20.73 21.07 -10.55
CA LEU A 268 20.30 21.29 -9.17
C LEU A 268 18.94 22.02 -9.09
N GLU A 269 18.65 22.92 -10.03
CA GLU A 269 17.36 23.60 -10.08
C GLU A 269 16.22 22.63 -10.42
N ARG A 270 16.47 21.66 -11.32
CA ARG A 270 15.49 20.59 -11.56
C ARG A 270 15.32 19.72 -10.32
N TRP A 271 16.40 19.35 -9.63
CA TRP A 271 16.31 18.59 -8.38
C TRP A 271 15.42 19.30 -7.34
N LYS A 272 15.56 20.61 -7.15
CA LYS A 272 14.69 21.38 -6.24
C LYS A 272 13.22 21.34 -6.67
N ALA A 273 12.97 21.40 -7.98
CA ALA A 273 11.62 21.27 -8.52
C ALA A 273 11.05 19.86 -8.29
N MET A 274 11.85 18.81 -8.50
CA MET A 274 11.46 17.42 -8.21
C MET A 274 11.12 17.22 -6.73
N LEU A 275 11.91 17.80 -5.81
CA LEU A 275 11.63 17.72 -4.38
C LEU A 275 10.29 18.38 -4.02
N ARG A 276 10.03 19.57 -4.58
CA ARG A 276 8.74 20.26 -4.37
C ARG A 276 7.57 19.47 -4.96
N GLU A 277 7.73 18.99 -6.19
CA GLU A 277 6.75 18.15 -6.89
C GLU A 277 6.42 16.89 -6.07
N GLY A 278 7.44 16.21 -5.54
CA GLY A 278 7.24 15.03 -4.67
C GLY A 278 6.52 15.36 -3.36
N MET A 279 6.80 16.50 -2.74
CA MET A 279 6.08 16.95 -1.54
C MET A 279 4.60 17.25 -1.83
N GLU A 280 4.32 18.00 -2.89
CA GLU A 280 2.96 18.35 -3.32
C GLU A 280 2.17 17.08 -3.72
N GLN A 281 2.81 16.17 -4.46
CA GLN A 281 2.21 14.92 -4.87
C GLN A 281 1.91 14.02 -3.66
N LEU A 282 2.83 13.86 -2.72
CA LEU A 282 2.61 13.04 -1.53
C LEU A 282 1.41 13.54 -0.71
N GLU A 283 1.30 14.86 -0.52
CA GLU A 283 0.17 15.46 0.19
C GLU A 283 -1.16 15.23 -0.54
N ALA A 284 -1.19 15.44 -1.86
CA ALA A 284 -2.37 15.22 -2.68
C ALA A 284 -2.82 13.76 -2.69
N LEU A 285 -1.88 12.81 -2.81
CA LEU A 285 -2.17 11.37 -2.78
C LEU A 285 -2.74 10.95 -1.42
N GLN A 286 -2.11 11.36 -0.32
CA GLN A 286 -2.58 11.01 1.03
C GLN A 286 -3.98 11.56 1.29
N LYS A 287 -4.26 12.80 0.87
CA LYS A 287 -5.60 13.39 1.00
C LYS A 287 -6.65 12.64 0.17
N THR A 288 -6.30 12.22 -1.04
CA THR A 288 -7.19 11.49 -1.94
C THR A 288 -7.55 10.12 -1.35
N VAL A 289 -6.54 9.35 -0.94
CA VAL A 289 -6.75 8.02 -0.34
C VAL A 289 -7.56 8.09 0.96
N THR A 290 -7.31 9.08 1.83
CA THR A 290 -8.11 9.26 3.06
C THR A 290 -9.58 9.56 2.74
N ARG A 291 -9.84 10.42 1.75
CA ARG A 291 -11.21 10.74 1.31
C ARG A 291 -11.94 9.51 0.76
N GLU A 292 -11.31 8.77 -0.13
CA GLU A 292 -11.89 7.55 -0.71
C GLU A 292 -12.16 6.50 0.36
N LEU A 293 -11.25 6.35 1.33
CA LEU A 293 -11.44 5.47 2.46
C LEU A 293 -12.63 5.89 3.33
N ALA A 294 -12.81 7.20 3.56
CA ALA A 294 -13.98 7.71 4.28
C ALA A 294 -15.28 7.41 3.54
N GLU A 295 -15.30 7.45 2.21
CA GLU A 295 -16.46 7.06 1.39
C GLU A 295 -16.76 5.56 1.52
N VAL A 296 -15.74 4.70 1.51
CA VAL A 296 -15.88 3.25 1.74
C VAL A 296 -16.40 2.95 3.14
N LEU A 297 -15.86 3.60 4.18
CA LEU A 297 -16.36 3.45 5.56
C LEU A 297 -17.80 3.96 5.73
N SER A 298 -18.22 4.91 4.90
CA SER A 298 -19.57 5.46 4.89
C SER A 298 -20.59 4.53 4.25
N HIS A 299 -20.26 3.89 3.11
CA HIS A 299 -21.24 3.21 2.25
C HIS A 299 -20.86 1.79 1.80
N GLY A 300 -19.56 1.46 1.80
CA GLY A 300 -19.00 0.31 1.06
C GLY A 300 -18.76 -0.96 1.87
N LEU A 301 -18.86 -0.93 3.19
CA LEU A 301 -18.73 -2.12 4.03
C LEU A 301 -20.06 -2.90 4.07
N ARG A 302 -20.34 -3.69 3.03
CA ARG A 302 -21.49 -4.62 2.97
C ARG A 302 -21.01 -6.05 2.73
#